data_AF-A0AAP0KX88-F1
#
_entry.id   AF-A0AAP0KX88-F1
#
_cell.length_a   1.000
_cell.length_b   1.000
_cell.length_c   1.000
_cell.angle_alpha   90.00
_cell.angle_beta   90.00
_cell.angle_gamma   90.00
#
_symmetry.space_group_name_H-M   'P 1'
#
loop_
_entity.id
_entity.type
_entity.pdbx_description
1 polymer ?
#
loop_
_entity_poly.entity_id
_entity_poly.type
_entity_poly.pdbx_seq_one_letter_code
_entity_poly.pdbx_strand_id
1 'polypeptide(L)' 'MSLPGGRTAHSRFKIPILLDSTSTCFISKQSDLADLIRHASLIIWDEATMAHRHALEALDRTLRDITDIDDFLVEKT' A
#
# COMPACT_ATOMS: atom_id res chain seq x y z
N MET A 1 -3.42 -18.30 8.63
CA MET A 1 -2.09 -18.93 8.84
C MET A 1 -1.10 -17.99 8.17
N SER A 2 -0.45 -17.12 8.93
CA SER A 2 0.41 -16.08 8.35
C SER A 2 1.67 -16.71 7.74
N LEU A 3 2.16 -16.15 6.63
CA LEU A 3 3.41 -16.55 5.99
C LEU A 3 4.56 -16.58 7.03
N PRO A 4 5.38 -17.64 7.08
CA PRO A 4 6.53 -17.70 8.00
C PRO A 4 7.46 -16.50 7.79
N GLY A 5 7.69 -15.71 8.85
CA GLY A 5 8.49 -14.47 8.77
C GLY A 5 7.72 -13.25 8.22
N GLY A 6 6.42 -13.37 7.97
CA GLY A 6 5.55 -12.29 7.53
C GLY A 6 5.33 -11.23 8.60
N ARG A 7 5.01 -10.01 8.15
CA ARG A 7 4.48 -8.92 8.98
C ARG A 7 3.05 -8.63 8.53
N THR A 8 2.19 -8.24 9.46
CA THR A 8 0.83 -7.81 9.10
C THR A 8 0.90 -6.59 8.18
N ALA A 9 -0.01 -6.48 7.20
CA ALA A 9 -0.03 -5.35 6.28
C ALA A 9 -0.18 -4.01 7.02
N HIS A 10 -0.96 -3.97 8.10
CA HIS A 10 -1.09 -2.80 8.96
C HIS A 10 0.25 -2.32 9.52
N SER A 11 1.07 -3.24 10.07
CA SER A 11 2.38 -2.88 10.61
C SER A 11 3.41 -2.58 9.50
N ARG A 12 3.32 -3.28 8.36
CA ARG A 12 4.27 -3.12 7.26
C ARG A 12 4.08 -1.81 6.52
N PHE A 13 2.84 -1.47 6.19
CA PHE A 13 2.49 -0.26 5.44
C PHE A 13 2.08 0.90 6.33
N LYS A 14 2.04 0.74 7.66
CA LYS A 14 1.59 1.79 8.59
C LYS A 14 0.19 2.29 8.23
N ILE A 15 -0.72 1.34 8.00
CA ILE A 15 -2.13 1.61 7.68
C ILE A 15 -2.79 2.23 8.92
N PRO A 16 -3.47 3.38 8.82
CA PRO A 16 -4.21 3.97 9.92
C PRO A 16 -5.29 3.02 10.46
N ILE A 17 -5.57 3.09 11.76
CA ILE A 17 -6.69 2.34 12.38
C ILE A 17 -8.03 2.95 11.97
N LEU A 18 -8.08 4.28 11.89
CA LEU A 18 -9.23 5.05 11.42
C LEU A 18 -9.00 5.36 9.94
N LEU A 19 -9.79 4.70 9.09
CA LEU A 19 -9.71 4.83 7.64
C LEU A 19 -10.95 5.52 7.10
N ASP A 20 -10.75 6.52 6.24
CA ASP A 20 -11.76 7.19 5.44
C ASP A 20 -11.43 7.10 3.94
N SER A 21 -12.30 7.68 3.11
CA SER A 21 -12.15 7.68 1.64
C SER A 21 -10.93 8.48 1.14
N THR A 22 -10.28 9.27 1.98
CA THR A 22 -9.13 10.12 1.62
C THR A 22 -7.84 9.70 2.32
N SER A 23 -7.93 8.70 3.19
CA SER A 23 -6.81 8.23 3.99
C SER A 23 -5.70 7.67 3.11
N THR A 24 -4.49 7.85 3.59
CA THR A 24 -3.25 7.31 3.03
C THR A 24 -2.49 6.57 4.13
N CYS A 25 -1.60 5.69 3.73
CA CYS A 25 -0.68 5.02 4.65
C CYS A 25 0.40 6.00 5.14
N PHE A 26 0.82 5.89 6.40
CA PHE A 26 1.80 6.81 7.00
C PHE A 26 3.25 6.48 6.59
N ILE A 27 3.52 6.49 5.29
CA ILE A 27 4.84 6.22 4.70
C ILE A 27 5.37 7.52 4.09
N SER A 28 6.52 8.00 4.58
CA SER A 28 7.21 9.13 3.97
C SER A 28 7.92 8.69 2.68
N LYS A 29 7.86 9.51 1.62
CA LYS A 29 8.57 9.29 0.35
C LYS A 29 10.09 9.15 0.51
N GLN A 30 10.66 9.67 1.61
CA GLN A 30 12.09 9.63 1.92
C GLN A 30 12.46 8.47 2.87
N SER A 31 11.52 7.59 3.22
CA SER A 31 11.79 6.47 4.12
C SER A 31 12.35 5.26 3.38
N ASP A 32 13.17 4.45 4.06
CA ASP A 32 13.68 3.17 3.54
C ASP A 32 12.55 2.24 3.04
N LEU A 33 11.37 2.34 3.65
CA LEU A 33 10.19 1.59 3.20
C LEU A 33 9.69 2.06 1.83
N ALA A 34 9.69 3.37 1.58
CA ALA A 34 9.34 3.90 0.27
C ALA A 34 10.36 3.47 -0.79
N ASP A 35 11.65 3.48 -0.46
CA ASP A 35 12.68 2.98 -1.38
C ASP A 35 12.51 1.49 -1.65
N LEU A 36 12.19 0.68 -0.64
CA LEU A 36 11.89 -0.72 -0.86
C LEU A 36 10.66 -0.92 -1.75
N ILE A 37 9.60 -0.12 -1.55
CA ILE A 37 8.40 -0.15 -2.39
C ILE A 37 8.74 0.18 -3.85
N ARG A 38 9.58 1.18 -4.09
CA ARG A 38 10.04 1.53 -5.46
C ARG A 38 10.79 0.40 -6.16
N HIS A 39 11.55 -0.39 -5.40
CA HIS A 39 12.27 -1.55 -5.95
C HIS A 39 11.42 -2.83 -6.00
N ALA A 40 10.28 -2.86 -5.31
CA ALA A 40 9.43 -4.04 -5.25
C ALA A 40 8.64 -4.21 -6.56
N SER A 41 8.77 -5.37 -7.20
CA SER A 41 7.99 -5.71 -8.39
C SER A 41 6.67 -6.43 -8.06
N LEU A 42 6.53 -6.96 -6.85
CA LEU A 42 5.35 -7.71 -6.41
C LEU A 42 5.15 -7.55 -4.90
N ILE A 43 3.91 -7.27 -4.50
CA ILE A 43 3.46 -7.29 -3.11
C ILE A 43 2.47 -8.45 -2.95
N ILE A 44 2.77 -9.38 -2.06
CA ILE A 44 1.86 -10.47 -1.69
C ILE A 44 1.24 -10.11 -0.34
N TRP A 45 -0.08 -9.95 -0.32
CA TRP A 45 -0.85 -9.65 0.88
C TRP A 45 -1.77 -10.83 1.20
N ASP A 46 -1.28 -11.72 2.05
CA ASP A 46 -2.13 -12.75 2.68
C ASP A 46 -3.13 -12.07 3.62
N GLU A 47 -4.42 -12.43 3.53
CA GLU A 47 -5.55 -11.75 4.20
C GLU A 47 -6.11 -10.49 3.50
N ALA A 48 -5.73 -10.20 2.24
CA ALA A 48 -6.29 -9.06 1.50
C ALA A 48 -7.82 -9.07 1.39
N THR A 49 -8.44 -10.25 1.31
CA THR A 49 -9.92 -10.40 1.26
C THR A 49 -10.62 -10.04 2.56
N MET A 50 -9.90 -10.08 3.68
CA MET A 50 -10.41 -9.70 5.00
C MET A 50 -10.11 -8.24 5.34
N ALA A 51 -9.35 -7.54 4.51
CA ALA A 51 -9.02 -6.14 4.70
C ALA A 51 -10.22 -5.24 4.37
N HIS A 52 -10.37 -4.15 5.12
CA HIS A 52 -11.37 -3.13 4.81
C HIS A 52 -11.08 -2.48 3.45
N ARG A 53 -12.12 -2.16 2.67
CA ARG A 53 -11.96 -1.54 1.34
C ARG A 53 -11.08 -0.28 1.38
N HIS A 54 -11.30 0.58 2.38
CA HIS A 54 -10.49 1.78 2.56
C HIS A 54 -9.01 1.51 2.90
N ALA A 55 -8.67 0.35 3.47
CA ALA A 55 -7.26 0.00 3.70
C ALA A 55 -6.55 -0.29 2.37
N LEU A 56 -7.23 -0.99 1.45
CA LEU A 56 -6.75 -1.24 0.09
C LEU A 56 -6.63 0.05 -0.71
N GLU A 57 -7.66 0.91 -0.66
CA GLU A 57 -7.63 2.22 -1.35
C GLU A 57 -6.53 3.14 -0.80
N ALA A 58 -6.35 3.20 0.53
CA ALA A 58 -5.30 3.98 1.16
C ALA A 58 -3.90 3.48 0.79
N LEU A 59 -3.73 2.15 0.69
CA LEU A 59 -2.47 1.56 0.23
C LEU A 59 -2.22 1.89 -1.24
N ASP A 60 -3.21 1.72 -2.12
CA ASP A 60 -3.08 2.04 -3.56
C ASP A 60 -2.67 3.50 -3.79
N ARG A 61 -3.34 4.46 -3.13
CA ARG A 61 -2.94 5.88 -3.18
C ARG A 61 -1.51 6.10 -2.74
N THR A 62 -1.10 5.49 -1.63
CA THR A 62 0.29 5.62 -1.14
C THR A 62 1.30 4.98 -2.07
N LEU A 63 0.99 3.82 -2.67
CA LEU A 63 1.89 3.18 -3.64
C LEU A 63 2.08 4.08 -4.86
N ARG A 64 0.99 4.58 -5.45
CA ARG A 64 1.03 5.53 -6.58
C ARG A 64 1.84 6.78 -6.26
N ASP A 65 1.63 7.36 -5.08
CA ASP A 65 2.37 8.55 -4.62
C ASP A 65 3.88 8.28 -4.43
N ILE A 66 4.25 7.07 -3.99
CA ILE A 66 5.66 6.67 -3.81
C ILE A 66 6.35 6.35 -5.14
N THR A 67 5.64 5.69 -6.06
CA THR A 67 6.15 5.26 -7.37
C THR A 67 6.03 6.33 -8.45
N ASP A 68 5.37 7.45 -8.15
CA ASP A 68 5.12 8.55 -9.10
C ASP A 68 4.38 8.07 -10.36
N ILE A 69 3.48 7.10 -10.18
CA ILE A 69 2.64 6.57 -11.26
C ILE A 69 1.32 7.33 -11.18
N ASP A 70 1.20 8.37 -12.01
CA ASP A 70 -0.07 9.02 -12.28
C ASP A 70 -0.94 8.15 -13.20
N ASP A 71 -2.25 8.12 -12.95
CA ASP A 71 -3.29 7.34 -13.65
C ASP A 71 -3.44 7.66 -15.17
N PHE A 72 -2.50 8.38 -15.79
CA PHE A 72 -2.53 8.76 -17.20
C PHE A 72 -2.52 7.56 -18.17
N LEU A 73 -2.34 6.34 -17.66
CA LEU A 73 -2.35 5.10 -18.44
C LEU A 73 -3.72 4.39 -18.48
N VAL A 74 -4.77 4.90 -17.82
CA VAL A 74 -6.10 4.25 -17.83
C VAL A 74 -7.05 4.81 -18.91
N GLU A 75 -6.71 5.91 -19.59
CA GLU A 75 -7.53 6.51 -20.67
C GLU A 75 -6.99 6.26 -22.10
N LYS A 76 -6.54 5.03 -22.41
CA LYS A 76 -6.42 4.63 -23.82
C LYS A 76 -6.35 3.11 -24.03
N THR A 77 -7.50 2.43 -24.01
CA THR A 77 -7.80 1.29 -24.90
C THR A 77 -9.32 1.11 -24.96
#